data_AF-A0A1H7ZLP1-F1
#
_entry.id   AF-A0A1H7ZLP1-F1
#
_cell.length_a   1.000
_cell.length_b   1.000
_cell.length_c   1.000
_cell.angle_alpha   90.00
_cell.angle_beta   90.00
_cell.angle_gamma   90.00
#
_symmetry.space_group_name_H-M   'P 1'
#
loop_
_entity.id
_entity.type
_entity.pdbx_description
1 polymer ?
#
loop_
_entity_poly.entity_id
_entity_poly.type
_entity_poly.pdbx_seq_one_letter_code
_entity_poly.pdbx_strand_id
1 'polypeptide(L)'
;MSVEAIEPGSDGDPRIPDIPANIQAIGPALASPAARLQFYAQAMAATAGAEIDAVLQRGRFQALLDQAGRSVPPTGGRRVGLEELAAPLGGVDALDAG
;
A
#
# COMPACT_ATOMS: atom_id res chain seq x y z
N MET A 1 -9.14 -12.79 -36.50
CA MET A 1 -8.83 -12.78 -35.06
C MET A 1 -9.05 -11.35 -34.58
N SER A 2 -10.17 -11.10 -33.90
CA SER A 2 -10.49 -9.77 -33.38
C SER A 2 -9.80 -9.64 -32.03
N VAL A 3 -8.90 -8.67 -31.93
CA VAL A 3 -8.27 -8.32 -30.65
C VAL A 3 -9.29 -7.49 -29.90
N GLU A 4 -9.94 -8.07 -28.89
CA GLU A 4 -10.75 -7.31 -27.94
C GLU A 4 -9.85 -6.26 -27.29
N ALA A 5 -10.24 -5.00 -27.44
CA ALA A 5 -9.62 -3.90 -26.73
C ALA A 5 -9.90 -4.10 -25.23
N ILE A 6 -8.85 -4.36 -24.47
CA ILE A 6 -8.93 -4.37 -23.01
C ILE A 6 -9.27 -2.93 -22.60
N GLU A 7 -10.53 -2.69 -22.27
CA GLU A 7 -10.92 -1.43 -21.63
C GLU A 7 -10.13 -1.31 -20.32
N PRO A 8 -9.38 -0.23 -20.08
CA PRO A 8 -8.73 0.01 -18.79
C PRO A 8 -9.80 0.48 -17.79
N GLY A 9 -10.77 -0.38 -17.51
CA GLY A 9 -11.85 -0.16 -16.57
C GLY A 9 -11.56 -0.86 -15.24
N SER A 10 -10.87 -0.14 -14.35
CA SER A 10 -11.19 -0.13 -12.91
C SER A 10 -11.41 -1.48 -12.20
N ASP A 11 -10.37 -2.32 -12.13
CA ASP A 11 -10.28 -3.41 -11.14
C ASP A 11 -9.34 -3.03 -9.98
N GLY A 12 -9.29 -1.73 -9.66
CA GLY A 12 -8.56 -1.22 -8.50
C GLY A 12 -9.37 -1.45 -7.24
N ASP A 13 -8.74 -1.96 -6.18
CA ASP A 13 -9.37 -2.05 -4.85
C ASP A 13 -10.09 -0.71 -4.57
N PRO A 14 -11.41 -0.70 -4.33
CA PRO A 14 -12.18 0.53 -4.12
C PRO A 14 -11.70 1.35 -2.90
N ARG A 15 -10.82 0.78 -2.07
CA ARG A 15 -10.14 1.47 -0.96
C ARG A 15 -8.96 2.33 -1.39
N ILE A 16 -8.44 2.15 -2.61
CA ILE A 16 -7.32 2.92 -3.15
C ILE A 16 -7.85 3.81 -4.28
N PRO A 17 -8.22 5.08 -3.98
CA PRO A 17 -8.54 6.07 -5.00
C PRO A 17 -7.46 6.10 -6.09
N ASP A 18 -7.87 6.01 -7.35
CA ASP A 18 -6.93 6.16 -8.44
C ASP A 18 -6.31 7.57 -8.44
N ILE A 19 -5.01 7.65 -8.75
CA ILE A 19 -4.27 8.91 -8.83
C ILE A 19 -4.05 9.22 -10.30
N PRO A 20 -4.67 10.27 -10.87
CA PRO A 20 -4.43 10.69 -12.24
C PRO A 20 -2.94 10.96 -12.52
N ALA A 21 -2.46 10.58 -13.70
CA ALA A 21 -1.07 10.78 -14.11
C ALA A 21 -0.78 12.23 -14.52
N ASN A 22 -0.94 13.18 -13.59
CA ASN A 22 -0.61 14.59 -13.79
C ASN A 22 0.04 15.19 -12.54
N ILE A 23 0.78 16.29 -12.73
CA ILE A 23 1.58 16.93 -11.67
C ILE A 23 0.70 17.39 -10.49
N GLN A 24 -0.50 17.90 -10.77
CA GLN A 24 -1.42 18.44 -9.77
C GLN A 24 -2.02 17.36 -8.86
N ALA A 25 -2.20 16.15 -9.38
CA ALA A 25 -2.69 15.00 -8.62
C ALA A 25 -1.58 14.27 -7.88
N ILE A 26 -0.43 14.02 -8.54
CA ILE A 26 0.67 13.23 -7.97
C ILE A 26 1.36 13.98 -6.83
N GLY A 27 1.65 15.27 -7.02
CA GLY A 27 2.43 16.03 -6.06
C GLY A 27 1.84 16.02 -4.64
N PRO A 28 0.56 16.37 -4.43
CA PRO A 28 -0.07 16.31 -3.12
C PRO A 28 -0.24 14.90 -2.54
N ALA A 29 -0.31 13.87 -3.40
CA ALA A 29 -0.55 12.49 -2.97
C ALA A 29 0.68 11.83 -2.32
N LEU A 30 1.89 12.25 -2.69
CA LEU A 30 3.15 11.82 -2.08
C LEU A 30 3.21 12.20 -0.59
N ALA A 31 3.50 11.22 0.27
CA ALA A 31 3.48 11.41 1.73
C ALA A 31 4.63 12.31 2.21
N SER A 32 5.83 12.11 1.67
CA SER A 32 7.04 12.78 2.12
C SER A 32 7.20 14.17 1.48
N PRO A 33 7.46 15.24 2.26
CA PRO A 33 7.85 16.54 1.72
C PRO A 33 9.08 16.46 0.80
N ALA A 34 10.05 15.60 1.12
CA ALA A 34 11.24 15.41 0.30
C ALA A 34 10.90 14.74 -1.05
N ALA A 35 10.04 13.72 -1.04
CA ALA A 35 9.58 13.07 -2.27
C ALA A 35 8.81 14.03 -3.18
N ARG A 36 7.99 14.91 -2.58
CA ARG A 36 7.27 15.97 -3.31
C ARG A 36 8.21 16.93 -4.02
N LEU A 37 9.21 17.44 -3.29
CA LEU A 37 10.21 18.35 -3.85
C LEU A 37 11.00 17.69 -4.98
N GLN A 38 11.43 16.44 -4.79
CA GLN A 38 12.15 15.69 -5.82
C GLN A 38 11.29 15.46 -7.07
N PHE A 39 10.01 15.11 -6.90
CA PHE A 39 9.07 14.95 -7.99
C PHE A 39 8.90 16.25 -8.79
N TYR A 40 8.67 17.38 -8.13
CA TYR A 40 8.54 18.67 -8.83
C TYR A 40 9.83 19.09 -9.53
N ALA A 41 11.00 18.86 -8.91
CA ALA A 41 12.28 19.15 -9.54
C ALA A 41 12.48 18.33 -10.82
N GLN A 42 12.14 17.04 -10.79
CA GLN A 42 12.21 16.15 -11.97
C GLN A 42 11.20 16.57 -13.04
N ALA A 43 9.97 16.91 -12.65
CA ALA A 43 8.94 17.33 -13.59
C ALA A 43 9.29 18.65 -14.28
N MET A 44 9.97 19.57 -13.58
CA MET A 44 10.45 20.84 -14.16
C MET A 44 11.70 20.66 -15.04
N ALA A 45 12.54 19.67 -14.74
CA ALA A 45 13.74 19.38 -15.52
C ALA A 45 13.46 18.52 -16.77
N ALA A 46 12.35 17.78 -16.78
CA ALA A 46 11.99 16.87 -17.85
C ALA A 46 11.55 17.62 -19.11
N THR A 47 12.02 17.13 -20.26
CA THR A 47 11.54 17.55 -21.57
C THR A 47 10.13 16.99 -21.82
N ALA A 48 9.33 17.69 -22.64
CA ALA A 48 8.02 17.19 -23.06
C ALA A 48 8.13 15.83 -23.80
N GLY A 49 7.06 15.03 -23.70
CA GLY A 49 6.98 13.69 -24.27
C GLY A 49 7.42 12.60 -23.28
N ALA A 50 8.21 11.63 -23.75
CA ALA A 50 8.49 10.41 -22.99
C ALA A 50 9.19 10.65 -21.63
N GLU A 51 9.97 11.73 -21.51
CA GLU A 51 10.70 12.04 -20.28
C GLU A 51 9.74 12.47 -19.15
N ILE A 52 8.85 13.43 -19.42
CA ILE A 52 7.83 13.83 -18.45
C ILE A 52 6.85 12.68 -18.16
N ASP A 53 6.49 11.86 -19.15
CA ASP A 53 5.62 10.69 -18.95
C ASP A 53 6.26 9.70 -17.96
N ALA A 54 7.56 9.45 -18.07
CA ALA A 54 8.29 8.58 -17.14
C ALA A 54 8.31 9.15 -15.71
N VAL A 55 8.48 10.46 -15.56
CA VAL A 55 8.42 11.14 -14.25
C VAL A 55 7.02 11.01 -13.64
N LEU A 56 5.97 11.25 -14.43
CA LEU A 56 4.58 11.12 -14.00
C LEU A 56 4.24 9.69 -13.58
N GLN A 57 4.65 8.69 -14.35
CA GLN A 57 4.41 7.29 -14.01
C GLN A 57 5.12 6.88 -12.72
N ARG A 58 6.39 7.26 -12.56
CA ARG A 58 7.16 6.95 -11.34
C ARG A 58 6.57 7.64 -10.11
N GLY A 59 6.20 8.92 -10.25
CA GLY A 59 5.55 9.68 -9.18
C GLY A 59 4.21 9.08 -8.78
N ARG A 60 3.36 8.71 -9.76
CA ARG A 60 2.07 8.03 -9.51
C ARG A 60 2.26 6.72 -8.78
N PHE A 61 3.19 5.88 -9.22
CA PHE A 61 3.49 4.60 -8.56
C PHE A 61 3.91 4.80 -7.10
N GLN A 62 4.80 5.75 -6.84
CA GLN A 62 5.21 6.07 -5.46
C GLN A 62 4.04 6.56 -4.62
N ALA A 63 3.18 7.42 -5.17
CA ALA A 63 2.02 7.94 -4.45
C ALA A 63 1.00 6.84 -4.10
N LEU A 64 0.79 5.87 -5.01
CA LEU A 64 -0.03 4.69 -4.75
C LEU A 64 0.56 3.81 -3.64
N LEU A 65 1.88 3.61 -3.61
CA LEU A 65 2.55 2.88 -2.53
C LEU A 65 2.40 3.59 -1.18
N ASP A 66 2.59 4.92 -1.17
CA ASP A 66 2.42 5.74 0.04
C ASP A 66 0.97 5.70 0.57
N GLN A 67 -0.01 5.54 -0.31
CA GLN A 67 -1.41 5.39 0.04
C GLN A 67 -1.72 3.98 0.55
N ALA A 68 -1.21 2.95 -0.13
CA ALA A 68 -1.33 1.56 0.28
C ALA A 68 -0.73 1.35 1.69
N GLY A 69 0.47 1.90 1.95
CA GLY A 69 1.14 1.82 3.25
C GLY A 69 0.37 2.54 4.37
N ARG A 70 -0.39 3.60 4.07
CA ARG A 70 -1.31 4.25 5.01
C ARG A 70 -2.58 3.44 5.26
N SER A 71 -3.02 2.66 4.28
CA SER A 71 -4.24 1.86 4.33
C SER A 71 -4.07 0.48 4.97
N VAL A 72 -2.85 0.04 5.29
CA VAL A 72 -2.63 -1.16 6.10
C VAL A 72 -2.94 -0.83 7.57
N PRO A 73 -4.08 -1.27 8.14
CA PRO A 73 -4.22 -1.25 9.59
C PRO A 73 -3.13 -2.16 10.19
N PRO A 74 -2.57 -1.85 11.36
CA PRO A 74 -1.63 -2.73 12.04
C PRO A 74 -2.34 -4.05 12.37
N THR A 75 -2.23 -5.02 11.46
CA THR A 75 -2.69 -6.39 11.68
C THR A 75 -1.52 -7.14 12.29
N GLY A 76 -1.25 -6.86 13.57
CA GLY A 76 -0.17 -7.49 14.31
C GLY A 76 0.15 -6.70 15.58
N GLY A 77 -0.03 -7.22 16.79
CA GLY A 77 -0.56 -8.50 17.16
C GLY A 77 -0.92 -8.43 18.64
N ARG A 78 -2.09 -8.97 18.98
CA ARG A 78 -2.29 -9.47 20.34
C ARG A 78 -1.27 -10.58 20.49
N ARG A 79 -0.14 -10.30 21.14
CA ARG A 79 0.74 -11.33 21.69
C ARG A 79 -0.11 -12.06 22.73
N VAL A 80 -0.91 -13.02 22.29
CA VAL A 80 -1.30 -14.13 23.14
C VAL A 80 0.03 -14.80 23.44
N GLY A 81 0.53 -14.54 24.64
CA GLY A 81 1.87 -14.91 25.04
C GLY A 81 2.05 -16.41 24.81
N LEU A 82 3.23 -16.79 24.33
CA LEU A 82 3.71 -18.17 24.45
C LEU A 82 3.67 -18.68 25.91
N GLU A 83 3.45 -17.78 26.88
CA GLU A 83 3.18 -18.09 28.29
C GLU A 83 1.80 -18.73 28.54
N GLU A 84 0.78 -18.50 27.68
CA GLU A 84 -0.53 -19.17 27.82
C GLU A 84 -0.48 -20.63 27.30
N LEU A 85 0.43 -20.93 26.37
CA LEU A 85 0.72 -22.30 25.91
C LEU A 85 1.62 -23.08 26.88
N ALA A 86 2.24 -22.41 27.85
CA ALA A 86 3.04 -23.02 28.91
C ALA A 86 2.24 -23.29 30.19
N ALA A 87 0.98 -22.90 30.25
CA ALA A 87 0.10 -23.32 31.33
C ALA A 87 -0.09 -24.84 31.21
N PRO A 88 0.37 -25.65 32.19
CA PRO A 88 0.01 -27.05 32.20
C PRO A 88 -1.51 -27.11 32.25
N LEU A 89 -2.09 -27.91 31.35
CA LEU A 89 -3.49 -28.34 31.41
C LEU A 89 -3.68 -29.09 32.74
N GLY A 90 -3.88 -28.32 33.82
CA GLY A 90 -4.14 -28.81 35.17
C GLY A 90 -5.58 -29.31 35.23
N GLY A 91 -5.80 -30.51 34.74
CA GLY A 91 -7.13 -31.10 34.65
C GLY A 91 -7.10 -32.58 34.32
N VAL A 92 -6.45 -33.39 35.17
CA VAL A 92 -6.75 -34.82 35.35
C VAL A 92 -6.33 -35.28 36.76
N ASP A 93 -7.11 -34.90 37.77
CA ASP A 93 -7.20 -35.71 39.01
C ASP A 93 -8.63 -35.63 39.53
N ALA A 94 -9.53 -36.23 38.74
CA ALA A 94 -10.66 -36.92 39.30
C ALA A 94 -10.27 -38.39 39.40
N LEU A 95 -10.54 -38.99 40.57
CA LEU A 95 -10.62 -40.44 40.86
C LEU A 95 -9.38 -41.13 41.46
N ASP A 96 -9.24 -41.00 42.79
CA ASP A 96 -8.88 -42.11 43.69
C ASP A 96 -9.50 -41.76 45.07
N ALA A 97 -10.73 -42.15 45.38
CA ALA A 97 -11.18 -43.46 45.87
C ALA A 97 -10.56 -43.85 47.23
N GLY A 98 -11.43 -43.92 48.25
CA GLY A 98 -11.28 -44.87 49.38
C GLY A 98 -10.64 -44.34 50.64
#